data_AF-S5UP30-F1
#
_entry.id   AF-S5UP30-F1
#
_cell.length_a   1.000
_cell.length_b   1.000
_cell.length_c   1.000
_cell.angle_alpha   90.00
_cell.angle_beta   90.00
_cell.angle_gamma   90.00
#
_symmetry.space_group_name_H-M   'P 1'
#
loop_
_entity.id
_entity.type
_entity.pdbx_description
1 polymer ?
#
loop_
_entity_poly.entity_id
_entity_poly.type
_entity_poly.pdbx_seq_one_letter_code
_entity_poly.pdbx_strand_id
1 'polypeptide(L)'
;MPADMMEKNSSSPVAATPASMNSVPDKPKTASEHRKSSKPIMEKRRRARINESLGQLKTLILDALKKDSSRHSKLEKADILEMTVKHLRNMQRAQMTAALNADPTVLGKYRAGFSECMNEVTRF
;
A
#
# COMPACT_ATOMS: atom_id res chain seq x y z
N MET A 1 -65.43 22.89 27.29
CA MET A 1 -65.23 23.72 28.50
C MET A 1 -64.30 22.96 29.42
N PRO A 2 -63.21 23.52 30.00
CA PRO A 2 -62.25 24.58 29.63
C PRO A 2 -60.83 23.97 29.35
N ALA A 3 -59.89 24.57 28.60
CA ALA A 3 -58.99 25.70 28.86
C ALA A 3 -57.99 25.52 30.04
N ASP A 4 -56.76 26.01 29.81
CA ASP A 4 -55.80 26.53 30.81
C ASP A 4 -54.88 25.51 31.55
N MET A 5 -53.57 25.70 31.82
CA MET A 5 -52.63 26.83 31.68
C MET A 5 -51.19 26.31 31.52
N MET A 6 -50.33 27.12 30.90
CA MET A 6 -48.89 27.09 31.13
C MET A 6 -48.58 27.61 32.54
N GLU A 7 -47.66 26.99 33.27
CA GLU A 7 -46.98 27.67 34.38
C GLU A 7 -45.47 27.46 34.30
N LYS A 8 -44.79 28.56 33.95
CA LYS A 8 -43.37 28.80 34.17
C LYS A 8 -43.16 28.94 35.68
N ASN A 9 -42.18 28.24 36.24
CA ASN A 9 -41.50 28.75 37.42
C ASN A 9 -40.00 28.87 37.16
N SER A 10 -39.60 30.11 36.93
CA SER A 10 -38.22 30.60 36.97
C SER A 10 -37.83 30.82 38.42
N SER A 11 -36.61 30.42 38.84
CA SER A 11 -35.80 31.15 39.84
C SER A 11 -34.41 30.51 40.01
N SER A 12 -33.39 31.13 39.43
CA SER A 12 -32.02 31.23 40.00
C SER A 12 -32.01 32.36 41.05
N PRO A 13 -30.93 32.72 41.81
CA PRO A 13 -29.50 32.32 41.86
C PRO A 13 -29.05 31.95 43.33
N VAL A 14 -27.81 31.61 43.74
CA VAL A 14 -26.57 32.43 43.78
C VAL A 14 -25.34 31.61 44.25
N ALA A 15 -24.19 31.91 43.64
CA ALA A 15 -22.78 31.82 44.04
C ALA A 15 -22.31 31.18 45.37
N ALA A 16 -21.30 30.29 45.29
CA ALA A 16 -19.90 30.51 45.77
C ALA A 16 -19.04 29.20 45.77
N THR A 17 -17.85 29.31 45.17
CA THR A 17 -16.69 28.39 44.97
C THR A 17 -15.97 27.86 46.24
N PRO A 18 -14.85 27.06 46.20
CA PRO A 18 -14.29 26.11 45.20
C PRO A 18 -13.73 24.79 45.82
N ALA A 19 -13.07 23.97 44.98
CA ALA A 19 -12.01 22.98 45.26
C ALA A 19 -12.41 21.53 45.61
N SER A 20 -12.17 20.62 44.66
CA SER A 20 -11.07 19.66 44.83
C SER A 20 -10.74 18.98 43.50
N MET A 21 -9.50 19.21 43.08
CA MET A 21 -8.73 18.45 42.10
C MET A 21 -8.96 16.94 42.21
N ASN A 22 -9.24 16.30 41.08
CA ASN A 22 -8.71 14.98 40.79
C ASN A 22 -8.51 14.89 39.27
N SER A 23 -7.51 15.65 38.80
CA SER A 23 -6.82 15.33 37.56
C SER A 23 -6.28 13.91 37.70
N VAL A 24 -6.94 12.95 37.04
CA VAL A 24 -6.42 11.60 36.87
C VAL A 24 -5.05 11.76 36.20
N PRO A 25 -3.94 11.39 36.85
CA PRO A 25 -2.64 11.48 36.22
C PRO A 25 -2.61 10.44 35.10
N ASP A 26 -2.32 10.92 33.89
CA ASP A 26 -2.02 10.12 32.71
C ASP A 26 -0.94 9.11 33.10
N LYS A 27 -1.37 7.87 33.33
CA LYS A 27 -0.49 6.79 33.75
C LYS A 27 0.40 6.48 32.54
N PRO A 28 1.73 6.62 32.63
CA PRO A 28 2.61 6.38 31.50
C PRO A 28 2.45 4.92 31.06
N LYS A 29 1.82 4.71 29.89
CA LYS A 29 1.73 3.39 29.25
C LYS A 29 3.13 2.81 29.19
N THR A 30 3.33 1.69 29.87
CA THR A 30 4.66 1.09 30.01
C THR A 30 5.28 0.87 28.62
N ALA A 31 6.60 1.01 28.48
CA ALA A 31 7.31 0.77 27.22
C ALA A 31 6.98 -0.62 26.60
N SER A 32 6.51 -1.56 27.43
CA SER A 32 6.03 -2.89 27.02
C SER A 32 4.72 -2.83 26.22
N GLU A 33 3.77 -1.96 26.57
CA GLU A 33 2.49 -1.77 25.85
C GLU A 33 2.72 -1.05 24.51
N HIS A 34 3.63 -0.07 24.47
CA HIS A 34 4.06 0.58 23.24
C HIS A 34 4.73 -0.41 22.27
N ARG A 35 5.55 -1.35 22.77
CA ARG A 35 6.14 -2.42 21.94
C ARG A 35 5.09 -3.45 21.47
N LYS A 36 4.07 -3.76 22.27
CA LYS A 36 2.96 -4.68 21.93
C LYS A 36 1.97 -4.06 20.91
N SER A 37 1.75 -2.75 20.96
CA SER A 37 0.87 -2.00 20.05
C SER A 37 1.55 -1.45 18.79
N SER A 38 2.87 -1.26 18.80
CA SER A 38 3.63 -0.79 17.62
C SER A 38 3.65 -1.84 16.49
N LYS A 39 3.81 -3.13 16.81
CA LYS A 39 3.79 -4.21 15.81
C LYS A 39 2.50 -4.24 14.96
N PRO A 40 1.28 -4.21 15.54
CA PRO A 40 0.06 -4.17 14.73
C PRO A 40 -0.10 -2.87 13.92
N ILE A 41 0.40 -1.74 14.42
CA ILE A 41 0.40 -0.46 13.66
C ILE A 41 1.34 -0.53 12.45
N MET A 42 2.55 -1.07 12.63
CA MET A 42 3.53 -1.24 11.55
C MET A 42 3.02 -2.19 10.46
N GLU A 43 2.40 -3.30 10.84
CA GLU A 43 1.79 -4.22 9.87
C GLU A 43 0.60 -3.59 9.15
N LYS A 44 -0.23 -2.79 9.83
CA LYS A 44 -1.29 -2.01 9.17
C LYS A 44 -0.71 -1.06 8.12
N ARG A 45 0.36 -0.34 8.43
CA ARG A 45 1.05 0.56 7.49
C ARG A 45 1.68 -0.20 6.33
N ARG A 46 2.31 -1.35 6.59
CA ARG A 46 2.84 -2.25 5.55
C ARG A 46 1.73 -2.72 4.60
N ARG A 47 0.60 -3.18 5.14
CA ARG A 47 -0.56 -3.62 4.34
C ARG A 47 -1.15 -2.50 3.48
N ALA A 48 -1.24 -1.28 4.03
CA ALA A 48 -1.68 -0.11 3.28
C ALA A 48 -0.77 0.15 2.07
N ARG A 49 0.55 0.17 2.28
CA ARG A 49 1.53 0.33 1.19
C ARG A 49 1.41 -0.76 0.13
N ILE A 50 1.26 -2.02 0.52
CA ILE A 50 1.11 -3.14 -0.43
C ILE A 50 -0.15 -2.96 -1.29
N ASN A 51 -1.28 -2.59 -0.67
CA ASN A 51 -2.53 -2.41 -1.40
C ASN A 51 -2.48 -1.18 -2.33
N GLU A 52 -1.83 -0.09 -1.90
CA GLU A 52 -1.59 1.09 -2.74
C GLU A 52 -0.76 0.73 -3.97
N SER A 53 0.37 0.03 -3.78
CA SER A 53 1.22 -0.42 -4.89
C SER A 53 0.48 -1.38 -5.82
N LEU A 54 -0.36 -2.29 -5.30
CA LEU A 54 -1.20 -3.16 -6.14
C LEU A 54 -2.23 -2.36 -6.95
N GLY A 55 -2.82 -1.31 -6.38
CA GLY A 55 -3.74 -0.42 -7.08
C GLY A 55 -3.05 0.32 -8.23
N GLN A 56 -1.88 0.91 -7.97
CA GLN A 56 -1.06 1.55 -9.00
C GLN A 56 -0.67 0.58 -10.11
N LEU A 57 -0.26 -0.62 -9.73
CA LEU A 57 0.15 -1.67 -10.66
C LEU A 57 -0.99 -2.09 -11.58
N LYS A 58 -2.20 -2.24 -11.05
CA LYS A 58 -3.41 -2.50 -11.83
C LYS A 58 -3.62 -1.42 -12.89
N THR A 59 -3.59 -0.14 -12.52
CA THR A 59 -3.79 0.96 -13.46
C THR A 59 -2.73 0.96 -14.57
N LEU A 60 -1.45 0.93 -14.21
CA LEU A 60 -0.34 0.96 -15.17
C LEU A 60 -0.40 -0.20 -16.17
N ILE A 61 -0.75 -1.40 -15.71
CA ILE A 61 -0.83 -2.58 -16.58
C ILE A 61 -2.04 -2.52 -17.50
N LEU A 62 -3.19 -2.06 -17.03
CA LEU A 62 -4.38 -1.91 -17.88
C LEU A 62 -4.14 -0.86 -18.97
N ASP A 63 -3.51 0.26 -18.63
CA ASP A 63 -3.14 1.31 -19.57
C ASP A 63 -2.13 0.81 -20.60
N ALA A 64 -1.06 0.14 -20.15
CA ALA A 64 -0.02 -0.40 -21.04
C ALA A 64 -0.55 -1.47 -22.01
N LEU A 65 -1.55 -2.25 -21.58
CA LEU A 65 -2.19 -3.27 -22.40
C LEU A 65 -3.43 -2.76 -23.16
N LYS A 66 -3.79 -1.48 -23.04
CA LYS A 66 -5.00 -0.88 -23.61
C LYS A 66 -6.26 -1.68 -23.28
N LYS A 67 -6.39 -2.14 -22.04
CA LYS A 67 -7.54 -2.89 -21.55
C LYS A 67 -8.53 -1.98 -20.84
N ASP A 68 -9.82 -2.21 -21.04
CA ASP A 68 -10.89 -1.43 -20.40
C ASP A 68 -10.88 -1.59 -18.87
N SER A 69 -10.69 -0.48 -18.16
CA SER A 69 -10.70 -0.44 -16.70
C SER A 69 -12.02 -0.94 -16.09
N SER A 70 -13.15 -0.69 -16.75
CA SER A 70 -14.49 -1.10 -16.30
C SER A 70 -14.64 -2.62 -16.17
N ARG A 71 -14.15 -3.36 -17.17
CA ARG A 71 -14.17 -4.83 -17.20
C ARG A 71 -13.22 -5.46 -16.18
N HIS A 72 -12.24 -4.68 -15.72
CA HIS A 72 -11.20 -5.10 -14.79
C HIS A 72 -11.38 -4.52 -13.38
N SER A 73 -12.53 -3.89 -13.10
CA SER A 73 -12.86 -3.29 -11.79
C SER A 73 -12.75 -4.29 -10.63
N LYS A 74 -13.08 -5.57 -10.86
CA LYS A 74 -13.06 -6.65 -9.85
C LYS A 74 -11.86 -7.61 -9.93
N LEU A 75 -10.75 -7.23 -10.57
CA LEU A 75 -9.55 -8.07 -10.64
C LEU A 75 -9.09 -8.54 -9.25
N GLU A 76 -8.79 -9.83 -9.13
CA GLU A 76 -8.22 -10.39 -7.92
C GLU A 76 -6.75 -10.01 -7.78
N LYS A 77 -6.20 -10.08 -6.56
CA LYS A 77 -4.79 -9.73 -6.32
C LYS A 77 -3.84 -10.65 -7.10
N ALA A 78 -4.19 -11.92 -7.25
CA ALA A 78 -3.43 -12.88 -8.02
C ALA A 78 -3.39 -12.49 -9.51
N ASP A 79 -4.54 -12.14 -10.10
CA ASP A 79 -4.63 -11.72 -11.49
C ASP A 79 -3.80 -10.46 -11.78
N ILE A 80 -3.84 -9.47 -10.87
CA ILE A 80 -3.02 -8.25 -11.01
C ILE A 80 -1.54 -8.64 -11.10
N LEU A 81 -1.07 -9.49 -10.17
CA LEU A 81 0.32 -9.94 -10.14
C LEU A 81 0.68 -10.77 -11.38
N GLU A 82 -0.18 -11.69 -11.81
CA GLU A 82 0.04 -12.51 -12.99
C GLU A 82 0.14 -11.66 -14.26
N MET A 83 -0.81 -10.74 -14.46
CA MET A 83 -0.79 -9.83 -15.60
C MET A 83 0.46 -8.96 -15.62
N THR A 84 0.89 -8.45 -14.46
CA THR A 84 2.15 -7.71 -14.35
C THR A 84 3.36 -8.55 -14.74
N VAL A 85 3.50 -9.75 -14.17
CA VAL A 85 4.66 -10.62 -14.45
C VAL A 85 4.69 -10.98 -15.93
N LYS A 86 3.55 -11.30 -16.52
CA LYS A 86 3.42 -11.55 -17.95
C LYS A 86 3.86 -10.35 -18.78
N HIS A 87 3.41 -9.13 -18.41
CA HIS A 87 3.80 -7.91 -19.11
C HIS A 87 5.32 -7.65 -19.02
N LEU A 88 5.91 -7.78 -17.84
CA LEU A 88 7.37 -7.60 -17.65
C LEU A 88 8.18 -8.59 -18.49
N ARG A 89 7.76 -9.86 -18.53
CA ARG A 89 8.40 -10.90 -19.35
C ARG A 89 8.27 -10.58 -20.85
N ASN A 90 7.11 -10.10 -21.28
CA ASN A 90 6.89 -9.67 -22.67
C ASN A 90 7.79 -8.48 -23.04
N MET A 91 7.88 -7.48 -22.15
CA MET A 91 8.71 -6.30 -22.34
C MET A 91 10.20 -6.66 -22.47
N GLN A 92 10.71 -7.52 -21.59
CA GLN A 92 12.10 -7.99 -21.66
C GLN A 92 12.39 -8.71 -22.98
N ARG A 93 11.48 -9.58 -23.44
CA ARG A 93 11.63 -10.24 -24.74
C ARG A 93 11.60 -9.24 -25.89
N ALA A 94 10.67 -8.30 -25.89
CA ALA A 94 10.57 -7.27 -26.92
C ALA A 94 11.84 -6.40 -26.97
N GLN A 95 12.40 -6.02 -25.82
CA GLN A 95 13.67 -5.28 -25.74
C GLN A 95 14.85 -6.10 -26.30
N MET A 96 14.92 -7.39 -25.97
CA MET A 96 15.97 -8.26 -26.52
C MET A 96 15.82 -8.40 -28.04
N THR A 97 14.62 -8.64 -28.55
CA THR A 97 14.37 -8.67 -30.00
C THR A 97 14.71 -7.34 -30.67
N ALA A 98 14.36 -6.21 -30.06
CA ALA A 98 14.71 -4.88 -30.58
C ALA A 98 16.23 -4.65 -30.61
N ALA A 99 16.96 -5.07 -29.57
CA ALA A 99 18.42 -4.98 -29.53
C ALA A 99 19.08 -5.84 -30.62
N LEU A 100 18.56 -7.06 -30.86
CA LEU A 100 19.03 -7.94 -31.93
C LEU A 100 18.74 -7.38 -33.33
N ASN A 101 17.60 -6.72 -33.51
CA ASN A 101 17.26 -6.05 -34.76
C ASN A 101 18.12 -4.80 -35.00
N ALA A 102 18.52 -4.09 -33.95
CA ALA A 102 19.36 -2.90 -34.04
C ALA A 102 20.84 -3.23 -34.28
N ASP A 103 21.37 -4.27 -33.63
CA ASP A 103 22.71 -4.79 -33.86
C ASP A 103 22.71 -6.34 -33.74
N PRO A 104 22.76 -7.07 -34.86
CA PRO A 104 22.79 -8.53 -34.87
C PRO A 104 23.97 -9.13 -34.11
N THR A 105 25.05 -8.37 -33.89
CA THR A 105 26.25 -8.84 -33.18
C THR A 105 26.06 -8.90 -31.66
N VAL A 106 25.00 -8.30 -31.10
CA VAL A 106 24.69 -8.29 -29.66
C VAL A 106 24.55 -9.71 -29.11
N LEU A 107 23.90 -10.63 -29.85
CA LEU A 107 23.77 -12.02 -29.41
C LEU A 107 25.13 -12.72 -29.32
N GLY A 108 25.99 -12.47 -30.30
CA GLY A 108 27.34 -13.03 -30.35
C GLY A 108 28.20 -12.54 -29.18
N LYS A 109 28.18 -11.24 -28.91
CA LYS A 109 28.90 -10.62 -27.78
C LYS A 109 28.40 -11.14 -26.44
N TYR A 110 27.07 -11.22 -26.25
CA TYR A 110 26.49 -11.80 -25.03
C TYR A 110 26.90 -13.27 -24.82
N ARG A 111 26.83 -14.08 -25.88
CA ARG A 111 27.21 -15.50 -25.83
C ARG A 111 28.69 -15.69 -25.50
N ALA A 112 29.57 -14.88 -26.11
CA ALA A 112 31.00 -14.91 -25.84
C ALA A 112 31.28 -14.61 -24.36
N GLY A 113 30.78 -13.48 -23.84
CA GLY A 113 30.99 -13.09 -22.44
C GLY A 113 30.37 -14.05 -21.43
N PHE A 114 29.20 -14.63 -21.74
CA PHE A 114 28.61 -15.69 -20.91
C PHE A 114 29.49 -16.94 -20.88
N SER A 115 30.04 -17.35 -22.03
CA SER A 115 30.93 -18.51 -22.11
C SER A 115 32.24 -18.29 -21.35
N GLU A 116 32.80 -17.07 -21.42
CA GLU A 116 34.00 -16.71 -20.66
C GLU A 116 33.73 -16.79 -19.15
N CYS A 117 32.61 -16.25 -18.68
CA CYS A 117 32.22 -16.33 -17.28
C CYS A 117 32.00 -17.77 -16.82
N MET A 118 31.31 -18.59 -17.62
CA MET A 118 31.10 -20.01 -17.33
C MET A 118 32.42 -20.80 -17.28
N ASN A 119 33.34 -20.55 -18.22
CA ASN A 119 34.65 -21.18 -18.23
C ASN A 119 35.46 -20.80 -16.99
N GLU A 120 35.40 -19.52 -16.58
CA GLU A 120 36.07 -19.04 -15.37
C GLU A 120 35.50 -19.71 -14.12
N VAL A 121 34.17 -19.82 -14.00
CA VAL A 121 33.51 -20.53 -12.88
C VAL A 121 33.87 -22.00 -12.83
N THR A 122 34.09 -22.64 -13.98
CA THR A 122 34.47 -24.07 -14.05
C THR A 122 35.96 -24.29 -13.77
N ARG A 123 36.77 -23.23 -13.86
CA ARG A 123 38.21 -23.25 -13.60
C ARG A 123 38.55 -23.12 -12.11
N PHE A 124 37.64 -22.55 -11.31
CA PHE A 124 37.71 -22.49 -9.85
C PHE A 124 37.07 -23.72 -9.19
#